data_AF-A0A6G1E2Y7-F1
#
_entry.id   AF-A0A6G1E2Y7-F1
#
_cell.length_a   1.000
_cell.length_b   1.000
_cell.length_c   1.000
_cell.angle_alpha   90.00
_cell.angle_beta   90.00
_cell.angle_gamma   90.00
#
_symmetry.space_group_name_H-M   'P 1'
#
loop_
_entity.id
_entity.type
_entity.pdbx_description
1 polymer ?
#
loop_
_entity_poly.entity_id
_entity_poly.type
_entity_poly.pdbx_seq_one_letter_code
_entity_poly.pdbx_strand_id
1 'polypeptide(L)'
;MAHGSWLLQTCSPSAALASLAVVTTTLLILGYASSSFLFGAPAYEYDDGTDVVEAAAAAAVPRRGPGYPPVLAYYISGGHGDSVRMTRLLKAVYHPRNRYLLHLDAGAGAYERARMAGYARSERAFLEYGNVHVVGKGDPVDARGASAVAAVLRGAAVLLRIGAEWDWLVMLGASDYPLVTPDDLLYAFSSVPRGLSFIDHRMDSGGAEAIVVDQNLLQSTSAEISFSLGQRAKPDGFELFRGSPWPILSRGFVEYCVVAPDNLPRTLLLYFSNSLSPMEFYFQTVMANSARFRNSTVNHNLRHTVAQDGGALASQGADQQQTSRYDTIVGSGAAFAGAFGDDEDALLQRIDEEVLRRPLDGVTPGEWCASDGEEAAREECSVGGDIDVVKHSNKGWRLATLMADLVGGRTV
;
A
#
# COMPACT_ATOMS: atom_id res chain seq x y z
N MET A 1 74.20 -67.48 5.25
CA MET A 1 74.23 -66.94 6.63
C MET A 1 74.16 -65.43 6.54
N ALA A 2 73.04 -64.84 6.96
CA ALA A 2 72.92 -63.53 7.62
C ALA A 2 71.42 -63.21 7.75
N HIS A 3 71.04 -62.85 8.96
CA HIS A 3 69.67 -62.69 9.45
C HIS A 3 69.06 -61.31 9.14
N GLY A 4 67.71 -61.28 9.22
CA GLY A 4 66.93 -60.13 9.70
C GLY A 4 66.31 -59.27 8.60
N SER A 5 65.17 -58.60 8.78
CA SER A 5 64.19 -58.52 9.86
C SER A 5 63.06 -57.62 9.34
N TRP A 6 61.81 -58.03 9.53
CA TRP A 6 60.58 -57.24 9.71
C TRP A 6 60.51 -55.80 9.16
N LEU A 7 59.61 -55.57 8.18
CA LEU A 7 59.00 -54.26 7.94
C LEU A 7 57.52 -54.29 8.38
N LEU A 8 57.28 -53.76 9.57
CA LEU A 8 55.98 -53.26 10.01
C LEU A 8 55.66 -52.01 9.19
N GLN A 9 54.66 -52.09 8.33
CA GLN A 9 54.16 -50.94 7.59
C GLN A 9 53.17 -50.19 8.50
N THR A 10 53.64 -49.12 9.12
CA THR A 10 52.85 -48.22 9.95
C THR A 10 51.90 -47.40 9.07
N CYS A 11 50.60 -47.68 9.15
CA CYS A 11 49.59 -46.76 8.63
C CYS A 11 49.62 -45.48 9.47
N SER A 12 49.94 -44.36 8.84
CA SER A 12 49.91 -43.04 9.49
C SER A 12 48.48 -42.69 9.89
N PRO A 13 48.20 -42.24 11.13
CA PRO A 13 46.86 -41.89 11.60
C PRO A 13 46.20 -40.78 10.78
N SER A 14 46.98 -39.95 10.09
CA SER A 14 46.51 -38.92 9.18
C SER A 14 45.86 -39.48 7.90
N ALA A 15 46.28 -40.66 7.41
CA ALA A 15 45.66 -41.29 6.25
C ALA A 15 44.27 -41.84 6.60
N ALA A 16 44.13 -42.44 7.80
CA ALA A 16 42.86 -42.95 8.29
C ALA A 16 41.81 -41.84 8.49
N LEU A 17 42.24 -40.69 9.04
CA LEU A 17 41.39 -39.51 9.22
C LEU A 17 40.96 -38.89 7.90
N ALA A 18 41.85 -38.83 6.91
CA ALA A 18 41.52 -38.34 5.57
C ALA A 18 40.48 -39.23 4.87
N SER A 19 40.63 -40.56 4.97
CA SER A 19 39.62 -41.49 4.43
C SER A 19 38.27 -41.36 5.14
N LEU A 20 38.24 -41.13 6.46
CA LEU A 20 37.00 -40.94 7.21
C LEU A 20 36.30 -39.62 6.80
N ALA A 21 37.05 -38.54 6.59
CA ALA A 21 36.50 -37.27 6.14
C ALA A 21 35.93 -37.34 4.71
N VAL A 22 36.55 -38.11 3.81
CA VAL A 22 36.02 -38.33 2.45
C VAL A 22 34.73 -39.16 2.50
N VAL A 23 34.65 -40.15 3.38
CA VAL A 23 33.44 -40.98 3.54
C VAL A 23 32.29 -40.17 4.17
N THR A 24 32.56 -39.32 5.16
CA THR A 24 31.50 -38.49 5.77
C THR A 24 31.00 -37.41 4.82
N THR A 25 31.88 -36.78 4.03
CA THR A 25 31.48 -35.79 3.02
C THR A 25 30.71 -36.42 1.86
N THR A 26 31.10 -37.61 1.39
CA THR A 26 30.33 -38.34 0.37
C THR A 26 28.97 -38.81 0.88
N LEU A 27 28.87 -39.29 2.12
CA LEU A 27 27.59 -39.64 2.74
C LEU A 27 26.68 -38.43 2.95
N LEU A 28 27.24 -37.26 3.29
CA LEU A 28 26.48 -36.01 3.38
C LEU A 28 25.95 -35.55 2.01
N ILE A 29 26.77 -35.64 0.95
CA ILE A 29 26.35 -35.29 -0.41
C ILE A 29 25.29 -36.27 -0.92
N LEU A 30 25.43 -37.57 -0.69
CA LEU A 30 24.40 -38.56 -1.04
C LEU A 30 23.14 -38.41 -0.21
N GLY A 31 23.24 -38.03 1.07
CA GLY A 31 22.09 -37.70 1.91
C GLY A 31 21.34 -36.47 1.42
N TYR A 32 22.06 -35.43 1.00
CA TYR A 32 21.48 -34.20 0.45
C TYR A 32 20.88 -34.41 -0.94
N ALA A 33 21.51 -35.24 -1.78
CA ALA A 33 20.95 -35.64 -3.06
C ALA A 33 19.69 -36.49 -2.85
N SER A 34 19.68 -37.42 -1.90
CA SER A 34 18.52 -38.28 -1.61
C SER A 34 17.35 -37.50 -1.03
N SER A 35 17.59 -36.49 -0.17
CA SER A 35 16.53 -35.58 0.29
C SER A 35 16.03 -34.67 -0.83
N SER A 36 16.90 -34.26 -1.76
CA SER A 36 16.49 -33.49 -2.95
C SER A 36 15.71 -34.32 -3.97
N PHE A 37 15.94 -35.63 -4.04
CA PHE A 37 15.19 -36.57 -4.89
C PHE A 37 13.89 -37.08 -4.25
N LEU A 38 13.79 -37.11 -2.91
CA LEU A 38 12.58 -37.53 -2.18
C LEU A 38 11.66 -36.36 -1.78
N PHE A 39 12.17 -35.12 -1.75
CA PHE A 39 11.39 -33.88 -1.53
C PHE A 39 11.40 -32.94 -2.74
N GLY A 40 11.91 -33.39 -3.89
CA GLY A 40 11.76 -32.73 -5.17
C GLY A 40 10.34 -32.89 -5.69
N ALA A 41 9.39 -32.17 -5.09
CA ALA A 41 8.10 -31.93 -5.72
C ALA A 41 8.34 -31.23 -7.06
N PRO A 42 7.75 -31.71 -8.16
CA PRO A 42 7.85 -31.01 -9.44
C PRO A 42 7.25 -29.60 -9.30
N ALA A 43 7.94 -28.67 -9.95
CA ALA A 43 7.46 -27.32 -10.18
C ALA A 43 6.08 -27.36 -10.85
N TYR A 44 5.08 -26.81 -10.16
CA TYR A 44 3.81 -26.28 -10.71
C TYR A 44 3.21 -27.11 -11.84
N GLU A 45 2.68 -28.28 -11.51
CA GLU A 45 1.71 -28.94 -12.37
C GLU A 45 0.34 -28.30 -12.08
N TYR A 46 -0.23 -27.66 -13.10
CA TYR A 46 -1.58 -27.11 -13.09
C TYR A 46 -2.55 -28.30 -12.97
N ASP A 47 -3.09 -28.50 -11.78
CA ASP A 47 -4.18 -29.44 -11.56
C ASP A 47 -5.45 -28.85 -12.19
N ASP A 48 -5.83 -29.39 -13.36
CA ASP A 48 -7.15 -29.23 -13.97
C ASP A 48 -8.14 -30.10 -13.19
N GLY A 49 -8.21 -29.85 -11.88
CA GLY A 49 -9.27 -30.33 -11.01
C GLY A 49 -10.42 -29.36 -11.15
N THR A 50 -11.53 -29.82 -11.70
CA THR A 50 -12.83 -29.19 -11.50
C THR A 50 -13.20 -29.28 -10.02
N ASP A 51 -12.50 -28.51 -9.18
CA ASP A 51 -13.02 -28.09 -7.90
C ASP A 51 -14.27 -27.29 -8.23
N VAL A 52 -15.40 -27.85 -7.83
CA VAL A 52 -16.64 -27.11 -7.72
C VAL A 52 -16.28 -25.93 -6.83
N VAL A 53 -16.06 -24.77 -7.45
CA VAL A 53 -15.99 -23.49 -6.77
C VAL A 53 -17.34 -23.39 -6.08
N GLU A 54 -17.35 -23.75 -4.81
CA GLU A 54 -18.47 -23.49 -3.92
C GLU A 54 -18.73 -22.00 -4.10
N ALA A 55 -19.87 -21.69 -4.72
CA ALA A 55 -20.16 -20.35 -5.17
C ALA A 55 -19.98 -19.42 -3.98
N ALA A 56 -18.94 -18.57 -4.02
CA ALA A 56 -18.72 -17.57 -3.01
C ALA A 56 -20.06 -16.89 -2.76
N ALA A 57 -20.51 -16.90 -1.50
CA ALA A 57 -21.75 -16.25 -1.09
C ALA A 57 -21.81 -14.89 -1.79
N ALA A 58 -22.88 -14.64 -2.54
CA ALA A 58 -22.94 -13.55 -3.50
C ALA A 58 -22.50 -12.24 -2.82
N ALA A 59 -21.25 -11.82 -3.07
CA ALA A 59 -20.65 -10.69 -2.39
C ALA A 59 -21.57 -9.48 -2.57
N ALA A 60 -21.94 -8.84 -1.46
CA ALA A 60 -22.88 -7.72 -1.49
C ALA A 60 -22.39 -6.66 -2.49
N VAL A 61 -23.13 -6.50 -3.59
CA VAL A 61 -22.76 -5.56 -4.65
C VAL A 61 -23.22 -4.16 -4.22
N PRO A 62 -22.30 -3.19 -4.06
CA PRO A 62 -22.68 -1.84 -3.64
C PRO A 62 -23.64 -1.20 -4.65
N ARG A 63 -24.76 -0.62 -4.18
CA ARG A 63 -25.65 0.16 -5.07
C ARG A 63 -24.93 1.43 -5.53
N ARG A 64 -25.32 1.90 -6.71
CA ARG A 64 -24.64 2.98 -7.44
C ARG A 64 -25.59 4.11 -7.78
N GLY A 65 -25.02 5.30 -7.95
CA GLY A 65 -25.72 6.50 -8.40
C GLY A 65 -25.64 7.64 -7.39
N PRO A 66 -26.20 8.82 -7.73
CA PRO A 66 -26.09 10.03 -6.92
C PRO A 66 -26.68 9.91 -5.51
N GLY A 67 -27.64 8.99 -5.31
CA GLY A 67 -28.28 8.75 -4.01
C GLY A 67 -27.58 7.72 -3.11
N TYR A 68 -26.45 7.15 -3.54
CA TYR A 68 -25.71 6.15 -2.78
C TYR A 68 -24.29 6.62 -2.46
N PRO A 69 -23.69 6.19 -1.34
CA PRO A 69 -22.31 6.48 -1.04
C PRO A 69 -21.36 5.96 -2.13
N PRO A 70 -20.22 6.63 -2.35
CA PRO A 70 -19.25 6.18 -3.32
C PRO A 70 -18.58 4.87 -2.90
N VAL A 71 -17.77 4.32 -3.81
CA VAL A 71 -16.88 3.21 -3.53
C VAL A 71 -15.46 3.65 -3.71
N LEU A 72 -14.66 3.46 -2.67
CA LEU A 72 -13.24 3.78 -2.68
C LEU A 72 -12.45 2.51 -2.98
N ALA A 73 -11.47 2.64 -3.85
CA ALA A 73 -10.43 1.64 -4.06
C ALA A 73 -9.17 2.08 -3.32
N TYR A 74 -8.69 1.25 -2.41
CA TYR A 74 -7.47 1.47 -1.66
C TYR A 74 -6.33 0.67 -2.26
N TYR A 75 -5.24 1.36 -2.60
CA TYR A 75 -3.95 0.75 -2.83
C TYR A 75 -3.09 0.98 -1.59
N ILE A 76 -2.90 -0.07 -0.79
CA ILE A 76 -2.12 -0.01 0.45
C ILE A 76 -0.77 -0.69 0.17
N SER A 77 0.32 0.07 0.26
CA SER A 77 1.67 -0.41 -0.05
C SER A 77 2.59 -0.41 1.16
N GLY A 78 3.51 -1.38 1.23
CA GLY A 78 4.56 -1.45 2.23
C GLY A 78 5.75 -2.29 1.76
N GLY A 79 6.81 -2.29 2.55
CA GLY A 79 8.04 -3.03 2.29
C GLY A 79 8.32 -4.10 3.33
N HIS A 80 9.61 -4.33 3.57
CA HIS A 80 10.08 -5.29 4.56
C HIS A 80 9.53 -4.99 5.97
N GLY A 81 8.86 -5.95 6.59
CA GLY A 81 8.37 -5.84 7.97
C GLY A 81 7.06 -5.08 8.15
N ASP A 82 6.49 -4.54 7.06
CA ASP A 82 5.29 -3.70 7.13
C ASP A 82 3.97 -4.48 7.22
N SER A 83 3.99 -5.81 7.12
CA SER A 83 2.76 -6.60 7.07
C SER A 83 1.82 -6.40 8.26
N VAL A 84 2.35 -6.22 9.47
CA VAL A 84 1.54 -5.98 10.68
C VAL A 84 0.91 -4.59 10.62
N ARG A 85 1.68 -3.57 10.24
CA ARG A 85 1.19 -2.19 10.08
C ARG A 85 0.13 -2.08 9.00
N MET A 86 0.37 -2.67 7.83
CA MET A 86 -0.59 -2.72 6.74
C MET A 86 -1.88 -3.43 7.15
N THR A 87 -1.78 -4.48 7.98
CA THR A 87 -2.95 -5.19 8.50
C THR A 87 -3.76 -4.30 9.45
N ARG A 88 -3.09 -3.59 10.37
CA ARG A 88 -3.73 -2.61 11.26
C ARG A 88 -4.41 -1.49 10.46
N LEU A 89 -3.70 -0.94 9.48
CA LEU A 89 -4.23 0.09 8.59
C LEU A 89 -5.45 -0.40 7.80
N LEU A 90 -5.38 -1.59 7.20
CA LEU A 90 -6.51 -2.20 6.50
C LEU A 90 -7.74 -2.27 7.41
N LYS A 91 -7.61 -2.77 8.64
CA LYS A 91 -8.71 -2.81 9.62
C LYS A 91 -9.26 -1.41 9.92
N ALA A 92 -8.39 -0.41 10.03
CA ALA A 92 -8.76 0.97 10.31
C ALA A 92 -9.63 1.58 9.19
N VAL A 93 -9.32 1.27 7.93
CA VAL A 93 -10.02 1.83 6.76
C VAL A 93 -11.07 0.89 6.16
N TYR A 94 -11.31 -0.28 6.76
CA TYR A 94 -12.16 -1.32 6.17
C TYR A 94 -13.63 -0.91 6.12
N HIS A 95 -14.25 -1.14 4.97
CA HIS A 95 -15.68 -1.04 4.74
C HIS A 95 -16.08 -2.02 3.62
N PRO A 96 -17.16 -2.81 3.75
CA PRO A 96 -17.58 -3.82 2.77
C PRO A 96 -17.77 -3.29 1.34
N ARG A 97 -18.21 -2.03 1.24
CA ARG A 97 -18.37 -1.32 -0.04
C ARG A 97 -17.08 -1.17 -0.83
N ASN A 98 -15.99 -0.93 -0.13
CA ASN A 98 -14.74 -0.49 -0.72
C ASN A 98 -13.99 -1.68 -1.32
N ARG A 99 -12.90 -1.40 -2.03
CA ARG A 99 -12.02 -2.39 -2.63
C ARG A 99 -10.61 -2.17 -2.10
N TYR A 100 -9.91 -3.25 -1.77
CA TYR A 100 -8.57 -3.16 -1.18
C TYR A 100 -7.61 -4.01 -1.98
N LEU A 101 -6.51 -3.40 -2.39
CA LEU A 101 -5.35 -4.10 -2.94
C LEU A 101 -4.14 -3.83 -2.04
N LEU A 102 -3.67 -4.88 -1.38
CA LEU A 102 -2.47 -4.86 -0.57
C LEU A 102 -1.27 -5.23 -1.42
N HIS A 103 -0.23 -4.40 -1.37
CA HIS A 103 1.03 -4.63 -2.08
C HIS A 103 2.21 -4.55 -1.12
N LEU A 104 2.86 -5.68 -0.91
CA LEU A 104 4.19 -5.73 -0.31
C LEU A 104 5.22 -5.83 -1.43
N ASP A 105 6.19 -4.92 -1.44
CA ASP A 105 7.24 -4.87 -2.45
C ASP A 105 8.17 -6.10 -2.44
N ALA A 106 9.15 -6.14 -3.33
CA ALA A 106 10.11 -7.24 -3.41
C ALA A 106 11.09 -7.28 -2.22
N GLY A 107 11.22 -6.21 -1.44
CA GLY A 107 11.98 -6.17 -0.19
C GLY A 107 11.30 -6.96 0.93
N ALA A 108 9.97 -7.09 0.90
CA ALA A 108 9.26 -8.03 1.76
C ALA A 108 9.57 -9.49 1.38
N GLY A 109 9.68 -10.35 2.39
CA GLY A 109 9.92 -11.78 2.17
C GLY A 109 8.71 -12.49 1.55
N ALA A 110 8.94 -13.59 0.81
CA ALA A 110 7.85 -14.42 0.28
C ALA A 110 6.93 -14.95 1.40
N TYR A 111 7.51 -15.30 2.56
CA TYR A 111 6.76 -15.69 3.75
C TYR A 111 5.85 -14.57 4.27
N GLU A 112 6.33 -13.33 4.27
CA GLU A 112 5.56 -12.18 4.73
C GLU A 112 4.34 -11.92 3.83
N ARG A 113 4.53 -11.97 2.52
CA ARG A 113 3.44 -11.91 1.53
C ARG A 113 2.44 -13.04 1.70
N ALA A 114 2.92 -14.27 1.85
CA ALA A 114 2.06 -15.44 2.07
C ALA A 114 1.26 -15.32 3.38
N ARG A 115 1.88 -14.81 4.45
CA ARG A 115 1.22 -14.56 5.74
C ARG A 115 0.12 -13.51 5.60
N MET A 116 0.39 -12.39 4.92
CA MET A 116 -0.63 -11.36 4.66
C MET A 116 -1.80 -11.91 3.84
N ALA A 117 -1.53 -12.72 2.81
CA ALA A 117 -2.57 -13.38 2.03
C ALA A 117 -3.33 -14.47 2.82
N GLY A 118 -2.67 -15.14 3.76
CA GLY A 118 -3.32 -16.05 4.71
C GLY A 118 -4.26 -15.29 5.63
N TYR A 119 -3.79 -14.18 6.21
CA TYR A 119 -4.56 -13.32 7.08
C TYR A 119 -5.80 -12.73 6.39
N ALA A 120 -5.65 -12.22 5.16
CA ALA A 120 -6.76 -11.69 4.38
C ALA A 120 -7.87 -12.74 4.10
N ARG A 121 -7.53 -14.03 4.11
CA ARG A 121 -8.46 -15.15 3.91
C ARG A 121 -9.01 -15.74 5.21
N SER A 122 -8.45 -15.39 6.37
CA SER A 122 -8.93 -15.85 7.67
C SER A 122 -9.90 -14.87 8.33
N GLU A 123 -9.82 -13.58 7.97
CA GLU A 123 -10.70 -12.55 8.54
C GLU A 123 -12.12 -12.69 7.97
N ARG A 124 -13.11 -12.88 8.86
CA ARG A 124 -14.49 -13.22 8.47
C ARG A 124 -15.09 -12.19 7.52
N ALA A 125 -15.00 -10.90 7.87
CA ALA A 125 -15.55 -9.83 7.04
C ALA A 125 -14.91 -9.79 5.65
N PHE A 126 -13.59 -10.01 5.56
CA PHE A 126 -12.87 -9.93 4.29
C PHE A 126 -13.23 -11.10 3.37
N LEU A 127 -13.40 -12.28 3.96
CA LEU A 127 -13.83 -13.48 3.24
C LEU A 127 -15.27 -13.34 2.74
N GLU A 128 -16.18 -12.87 3.59
CA GLU A 128 -17.61 -12.75 3.28
C GLU A 128 -17.90 -11.74 2.17
N TYR A 129 -17.24 -10.58 2.19
CA TYR A 129 -17.42 -9.55 1.15
C TYR A 129 -16.46 -9.70 -0.04
N GLY A 130 -15.43 -10.53 0.07
CA GLY A 130 -14.49 -10.83 -1.02
C GLY A 130 -13.81 -9.60 -1.62
N ASN A 131 -13.63 -8.53 -0.83
CA ASN A 131 -13.22 -7.21 -1.32
C ASN A 131 -11.77 -6.83 -0.98
N VAL A 132 -10.99 -7.77 -0.41
CA VAL A 132 -9.57 -7.60 -0.07
C VAL A 132 -8.72 -8.55 -0.92
N HIS A 133 -7.75 -7.99 -1.63
CA HIS A 133 -6.83 -8.75 -2.47
C HIS A 133 -5.38 -8.43 -2.12
N VAL A 134 -4.49 -9.41 -2.27
CA VAL A 134 -3.06 -9.27 -2.02
C VAL A 134 -2.30 -9.54 -3.31
N VAL A 135 -1.38 -8.65 -3.68
CA VAL A 135 -0.51 -8.86 -4.83
C VAL A 135 0.49 -9.98 -4.51
N GLY A 136 0.39 -11.11 -5.23
CA GLY A 136 1.23 -12.28 -4.95
C GLY A 136 2.73 -12.06 -5.23
N LYS A 137 3.05 -11.37 -6.33
CA LYS A 137 4.43 -11.03 -6.71
C LYS A 137 4.71 -9.55 -6.41
N GLY A 138 5.53 -9.31 -5.39
CA GLY A 138 6.02 -7.98 -5.05
C GLY A 138 6.87 -7.40 -6.18
N ASP A 139 6.72 -6.10 -6.40
CA ASP A 139 7.53 -5.35 -7.37
C ASP A 139 8.78 -4.82 -6.67
N PRO A 140 9.96 -4.85 -7.30
CA PRO A 140 11.12 -4.10 -6.82
C PRO A 140 10.80 -2.61 -6.87
N VAL A 141 11.00 -1.91 -5.76
CA VAL A 141 10.66 -0.49 -5.63
C VAL A 141 11.74 0.23 -4.83
N ASP A 142 12.16 1.39 -5.32
CA ASP A 142 12.78 2.46 -4.52
C ASP A 142 11.81 3.65 -4.55
N ALA A 143 11.39 4.13 -3.38
CA ALA A 143 10.40 5.21 -3.24
C ALA A 143 10.83 6.52 -3.92
N ARG A 144 12.14 6.72 -4.13
CA ARG A 144 12.70 7.90 -4.81
C ARG A 144 12.72 7.76 -6.33
N GLY A 145 12.48 6.56 -6.85
CA GLY A 145 12.62 6.22 -8.27
C GLY A 145 11.29 6.05 -9.00
N ALA A 146 11.39 5.80 -10.31
CA ALA A 146 10.24 5.59 -11.20
C ALA A 146 9.52 4.26 -10.97
N SER A 147 10.19 3.29 -10.34
CA SER A 147 9.59 2.03 -9.90
C SER A 147 8.41 2.23 -8.95
N ALA A 148 8.41 3.29 -8.14
CA ALA A 148 7.26 3.64 -7.30
C ALA A 148 6.01 3.98 -8.14
N VAL A 149 6.17 4.80 -9.19
CA VAL A 149 5.07 5.14 -10.12
C VAL A 149 4.60 3.89 -10.87
N ALA A 150 5.54 3.03 -11.30
CA ALA A 150 5.23 1.79 -12.01
C ALA A 150 4.43 0.81 -11.13
N ALA A 151 4.80 0.65 -9.86
CA ALA A 151 4.09 -0.19 -8.90
C ALA A 151 2.65 0.30 -8.66
N VAL A 152 2.48 1.62 -8.47
CA VAL A 152 1.14 2.24 -8.33
C VAL A 152 0.29 2.01 -9.59
N LEU A 153 0.83 2.26 -10.79
CA LEU A 153 0.08 2.06 -12.04
C LEU A 153 -0.26 0.59 -12.27
N ARG A 154 0.62 -0.34 -11.88
CA ARG A 154 0.33 -1.78 -11.90
C ARG A 154 -0.80 -2.12 -10.93
N GLY A 155 -0.76 -1.62 -9.70
CA GLY A 155 -1.82 -1.81 -8.71
C GLY A 155 -3.16 -1.24 -9.17
N ALA A 156 -3.15 -0.04 -9.75
CA ALA A 156 -4.31 0.59 -10.36
C ALA A 156 -4.88 -0.25 -11.51
N ALA A 157 -4.03 -0.77 -12.40
CA ALA A 157 -4.46 -1.65 -13.48
C ALA A 157 -5.12 -2.94 -12.97
N VAL A 158 -4.62 -3.51 -11.87
CA VAL A 158 -5.27 -4.64 -11.20
C VAL A 158 -6.64 -4.24 -10.65
N LEU A 159 -6.72 -3.14 -9.90
CA LEU A 159 -7.99 -2.63 -9.33
C LEU A 159 -9.04 -2.28 -10.38
N LEU A 160 -8.63 -1.83 -11.57
CA LEU A 160 -9.53 -1.61 -12.71
C LEU A 160 -10.14 -2.93 -13.25
N ARG A 161 -9.45 -4.06 -13.06
CA ARG A 161 -9.87 -5.39 -13.55
C ARG A 161 -10.64 -6.22 -12.52
N ILE A 162 -10.21 -6.22 -11.25
CA ILE A 162 -10.74 -7.15 -10.24
C ILE A 162 -11.91 -6.57 -9.41
N GLY A 163 -12.09 -5.25 -9.41
CA GLY A 163 -13.10 -4.59 -8.59
C GLY A 163 -14.22 -3.97 -9.43
N ALA A 164 -15.47 -4.22 -9.03
CA ALA A 164 -16.64 -3.47 -9.49
C ALA A 164 -16.38 -1.95 -9.52
N GLU A 165 -16.91 -1.24 -10.53
CA GLU A 165 -16.85 0.22 -10.82
C GLU A 165 -16.64 1.18 -9.61
N TRP A 166 -15.44 1.30 -9.07
CA TRP A 166 -15.15 2.21 -7.95
C TRP A 166 -15.06 3.67 -8.41
N ASP A 167 -15.12 4.64 -7.51
CA ASP A 167 -15.19 6.06 -7.85
C ASP A 167 -13.83 6.77 -7.69
N TRP A 168 -13.09 6.45 -6.62
CA TRP A 168 -11.78 7.03 -6.33
C TRP A 168 -10.75 5.99 -5.93
N LEU A 169 -9.50 6.20 -6.35
CA LEU A 169 -8.31 5.52 -5.88
C LEU A 169 -7.68 6.32 -4.74
N VAL A 170 -7.58 5.71 -3.57
CA VAL A 170 -6.88 6.22 -2.38
C VAL A 170 -5.58 5.43 -2.23
N MET A 171 -4.44 6.13 -2.23
CA MET A 171 -3.12 5.51 -2.05
C MET A 171 -2.62 5.74 -0.64
N LEU A 172 -2.23 4.66 0.05
CA LEU A 172 -1.71 4.70 1.41
C LEU A 172 -0.44 3.85 1.52
N GLY A 173 0.56 4.37 2.22
CA GLY A 173 1.71 3.62 2.72
C GLY A 173 1.42 2.97 4.07
N ALA A 174 2.27 2.01 4.47
CA ALA A 174 2.19 1.33 5.77
C ALA A 174 2.33 2.28 6.98
N SER A 175 2.93 3.45 6.77
CA SER A 175 3.08 4.51 7.78
C SER A 175 1.93 5.52 7.77
N ASP A 176 0.84 5.26 7.05
CA ASP A 176 -0.31 6.17 6.97
C ASP A 176 -1.42 5.71 7.91
N TYR A 177 -2.26 6.65 8.33
CA TYR A 177 -3.40 6.33 9.18
C TYR A 177 -4.60 7.27 8.97
N PRO A 178 -5.84 6.75 9.04
CA PRO A 178 -7.03 7.59 8.92
C PRO A 178 -7.26 8.45 10.18
N LEU A 179 -7.79 9.65 9.98
CA LEU A 179 -8.22 10.60 11.02
C LEU A 179 -9.75 10.77 11.10
N VAL A 180 -10.46 9.99 10.30
CA VAL A 180 -11.92 9.91 10.21
C VAL A 180 -12.34 8.45 10.04
N THR A 181 -13.57 8.11 10.42
CA THR A 181 -14.08 6.75 10.20
C THR A 181 -14.34 6.47 8.71
N PRO A 182 -14.43 5.21 8.28
CA PRO A 182 -14.82 4.88 6.91
C PRO A 182 -16.17 5.50 6.51
N ASP A 183 -17.18 5.47 7.40
CA ASP A 183 -18.49 6.11 7.16
C ASP A 183 -18.38 7.63 7.01
N ASP A 184 -17.56 8.29 7.85
CA ASP A 184 -17.28 9.73 7.75
C ASP A 184 -16.67 10.09 6.40
N LEU A 185 -15.72 9.28 5.93
CA LEU A 185 -15.06 9.47 4.65
C LEU A 185 -16.03 9.27 3.48
N LEU A 186 -16.84 8.20 3.52
CA LEU A 186 -17.85 7.94 2.49
C LEU A 186 -18.91 9.04 2.44
N TYR A 187 -19.35 9.54 3.59
CA TYR A 187 -20.25 10.69 3.69
C TYR A 187 -19.63 11.95 3.07
N ALA A 188 -18.38 12.27 3.44
CA ALA A 188 -17.70 13.45 2.92
C ALA A 188 -17.48 13.40 1.40
N PHE A 189 -17.07 12.25 0.85
CA PHE A 189 -16.95 12.09 -0.60
C PHE A 189 -18.31 12.08 -1.34
N SER A 190 -19.42 11.86 -0.63
CA SER A 190 -20.76 12.01 -1.20
C SER A 190 -21.15 13.48 -1.42
N SER A 191 -20.47 14.45 -0.80
CA SER A 191 -20.77 15.87 -0.95
C SER A 191 -20.17 16.51 -2.21
N VAL A 192 -19.33 15.79 -2.96
CA VAL A 192 -18.59 16.31 -4.11
C VAL A 192 -18.80 15.49 -5.39
N PRO A 193 -18.65 16.09 -6.58
CA PRO A 193 -18.74 15.35 -7.83
C PRO A 193 -17.67 14.26 -7.97
N ARG A 194 -18.09 13.06 -8.38
CA ARG A 194 -17.23 11.85 -8.50
C ARG A 194 -16.10 11.95 -9.52
N GLY A 195 -16.20 12.88 -10.46
CA GLY A 195 -15.18 13.12 -11.49
C GLY A 195 -13.98 13.95 -11.02
N LEU A 196 -13.96 14.42 -9.77
CA LEU A 196 -12.88 15.25 -9.26
C LEU A 196 -11.74 14.42 -8.67
N SER A 197 -10.51 14.90 -8.83
CA SER A 197 -9.33 14.33 -8.16
C SER A 197 -8.79 15.34 -7.15
N PHE A 198 -8.45 14.87 -5.95
CA PHE A 198 -7.84 15.64 -4.88
C PHE A 198 -6.33 15.46 -4.98
N ILE A 199 -5.70 16.42 -5.65
CA ILE A 199 -4.29 16.41 -5.98
C ILE A 199 -3.74 17.82 -5.86
N ASP A 200 -2.95 18.03 -4.82
CA ASP A 200 -2.22 19.29 -4.71
C ASP A 200 -1.16 19.36 -5.83
N HIS A 201 -1.01 20.54 -6.40
CA HIS A 201 -0.09 20.79 -7.48
C HIS A 201 0.29 22.27 -7.52
N ARG A 202 1.56 22.51 -7.79
CA ARG A 202 2.13 23.82 -8.12
C ARG A 202 3.08 23.66 -9.30
N MET A 203 3.16 24.69 -10.13
CA MET A 203 4.14 24.72 -11.21
C MET A 203 5.56 24.65 -10.62
N ASP A 204 6.41 23.82 -11.20
CA ASP A 204 7.80 23.64 -10.77
C ASP A 204 8.74 23.67 -11.98
N SER A 205 9.22 24.87 -12.32
CA SER A 205 10.02 25.11 -13.51
C SER A 205 11.46 24.59 -13.43
N GLY A 206 11.96 24.23 -12.25
CA GLY A 206 13.32 23.71 -12.02
C GLY A 206 13.35 22.30 -11.42
N GLY A 207 12.18 21.64 -11.34
CA GLY A 207 12.06 20.30 -10.80
C GLY A 207 12.55 19.21 -11.75
N ALA A 208 12.87 18.04 -11.19
CA ALA A 208 13.19 16.81 -11.94
C ALA A 208 14.38 16.89 -12.94
N GLU A 209 15.30 17.85 -12.75
CA GLU A 209 16.51 18.00 -13.57
C GLU A 209 17.55 16.88 -13.34
N ALA A 210 17.59 16.32 -12.14
CA ALA A 210 18.52 15.26 -11.76
C ALA A 210 18.21 13.97 -12.53
N ILE A 211 19.23 13.42 -13.19
CA ILE A 211 19.13 12.15 -13.91
C ILE A 211 19.50 11.00 -12.98
N VAL A 212 18.55 10.12 -12.73
CA VAL A 212 18.74 8.90 -11.93
C VAL A 212 18.50 7.65 -12.76
N VAL A 213 19.13 6.56 -12.38
CA VAL A 213 18.89 5.23 -12.94
C VAL A 213 18.23 4.38 -11.86
N ASP A 214 16.97 4.08 -12.08
CA ASP A 214 16.21 3.17 -11.24
C ASP A 214 16.29 1.74 -11.80
N GLN A 215 17.19 0.95 -11.24
CA GLN A 215 17.42 -0.43 -11.69
C GLN A 215 16.24 -1.37 -11.37
N ASN A 216 15.36 -0.98 -10.45
CA ASN A 216 14.19 -1.75 -10.06
C ASN A 216 13.18 -1.93 -11.21
N LEU A 217 13.22 -1.07 -12.24
CA LEU A 217 12.44 -1.24 -13.47
C LEU A 217 12.92 -2.42 -14.34
N LEU A 218 14.16 -2.89 -14.15
CA LEU A 218 14.81 -3.88 -15.00
C LEU A 218 15.14 -5.19 -14.26
N GLN A 219 15.15 -5.16 -12.93
CA GLN A 219 15.59 -6.27 -12.09
C GLN A 219 14.41 -6.90 -11.33
N SER A 220 14.65 -8.06 -10.72
CA SER A 220 13.68 -8.76 -9.86
C SER A 220 13.94 -8.54 -8.37
N THR A 221 15.00 -7.83 -8.01
CA THR A 221 15.44 -7.56 -6.64
C THR A 221 15.51 -6.06 -6.40
N SER A 222 15.16 -5.62 -5.20
CA SER A 222 15.23 -4.21 -4.82
C SER A 222 16.68 -3.72 -4.82
N ALA A 223 16.93 -2.56 -5.42
CA ALA A 223 18.23 -1.91 -5.48
C ALA A 223 18.08 -0.40 -5.24
N GLU A 224 19.11 0.24 -4.70
CA GLU A 224 19.11 1.70 -4.56
C GLU A 224 19.23 2.38 -5.93
N ILE A 225 18.55 3.53 -6.08
CA ILE A 225 18.73 4.37 -7.27
C ILE A 225 20.18 4.87 -7.40
N SER A 226 20.68 4.87 -8.64
CA SER A 226 22.01 5.40 -8.96
C SER A 226 21.91 6.80 -9.55
N PHE A 227 22.76 7.71 -9.11
CA PHE A 227 22.82 9.08 -9.63
C PHE A 227 23.77 9.19 -10.81
N SER A 228 23.36 9.92 -11.84
CA SER A 228 24.26 10.38 -12.91
C SER A 228 24.75 11.80 -12.61
N LEU A 229 25.94 12.13 -13.12
CA LEU A 229 26.51 13.49 -13.00
C LEU A 229 25.80 14.51 -13.91
N GLY A 230 25.00 14.05 -14.88
CA GLY A 230 24.28 14.90 -15.82
C GLY A 230 22.97 15.47 -15.26
N GLN A 231 22.62 16.66 -15.73
CA GLN A 231 21.31 17.27 -15.55
C GLN A 231 20.57 17.35 -16.89
N ARG A 232 19.24 17.32 -16.84
CA ARG A 232 18.36 17.50 -18.00
C ARG A 232 17.80 18.93 -18.02
N ALA A 233 17.74 19.53 -19.21
CA ALA A 233 17.02 20.79 -19.40
C ALA A 233 15.50 20.60 -19.24
N LYS A 234 14.79 21.68 -18.90
CA LYS A 234 13.33 21.70 -18.85
C LYS A 234 12.74 21.24 -20.21
N PRO A 235 11.71 20.39 -20.22
CA PRO A 235 11.03 20.00 -21.44
C PRO A 235 10.23 21.16 -22.05
N ASP A 236 10.22 21.27 -23.38
CA ASP A 236 9.43 22.28 -24.12
C ASP A 236 7.99 21.82 -24.40
N GLY A 237 7.73 20.52 -24.34
CA GLY A 237 6.45 19.92 -24.76
C GLY A 237 5.34 19.92 -23.71
N PHE A 238 5.67 20.21 -22.44
CA PHE A 238 4.73 20.24 -21.32
C PHE A 238 5.31 21.02 -20.15
N GLU A 239 4.42 21.52 -19.29
CA GLU A 239 4.81 22.20 -18.04
C GLU A 239 4.92 21.21 -16.88
N LEU A 240 5.94 21.38 -16.04
CA LEU A 240 6.15 20.52 -14.87
C LEU A 240 5.33 21.00 -13.68
N PHE A 241 4.67 20.07 -13.02
CA PHE A 241 3.94 20.32 -11.78
C PHE A 241 4.38 19.35 -10.70
N ARG A 242 4.59 19.87 -9.49
CA ARG A 242 4.94 19.11 -8.30
C ARG A 242 3.83 19.23 -7.24
N GLY A 243 3.62 18.17 -6.47
CA GLY A 243 2.73 18.17 -5.31
C GLY A 243 3.04 16.99 -4.39
N SER A 244 2.09 16.67 -3.52
CA SER A 244 2.18 15.51 -2.64
C SER A 244 2.21 14.21 -3.44
N PRO A 245 3.01 13.21 -3.03
CA PRO A 245 2.99 11.90 -3.66
C PRO A 245 1.74 11.07 -3.31
N TRP A 246 0.82 11.63 -2.52
CA TRP A 246 -0.36 10.94 -1.98
C TRP A 246 -1.70 11.56 -2.43
N PRO A 247 -1.98 11.66 -3.74
CA PRO A 247 -3.27 12.15 -4.22
C PRO A 247 -4.39 11.12 -4.06
N ILE A 248 -5.64 11.59 -4.07
CA ILE A 248 -6.84 10.77 -4.23
C ILE A 248 -7.40 11.02 -5.64
N LEU A 249 -7.38 9.98 -6.48
CA LEU A 249 -7.58 10.12 -7.92
C LEU A 249 -8.93 9.54 -8.35
N SER A 250 -9.69 10.29 -9.17
CA SER A 250 -10.92 9.75 -9.77
C SER A 250 -10.64 8.56 -10.70
N ARG A 251 -11.55 7.58 -10.76
CA ARG A 251 -11.42 6.41 -11.64
C ARG A 251 -11.14 6.78 -13.09
N GLY A 252 -11.85 7.78 -13.62
CA GLY A 252 -11.66 8.21 -15.01
C GLY A 252 -10.26 8.74 -15.30
N PHE A 253 -9.62 9.40 -14.33
CA PHE A 253 -8.23 9.84 -14.47
C PHE A 253 -7.25 8.66 -14.34
N VAL A 254 -7.49 7.74 -13.40
CA VAL A 254 -6.66 6.55 -13.24
C VAL A 254 -6.69 5.68 -14.50
N GLU A 255 -7.88 5.47 -15.08
CA GLU A 255 -8.05 4.76 -16.35
C GLU A 255 -7.28 5.45 -17.48
N TYR A 256 -7.33 6.79 -17.55
CA TYR A 256 -6.56 7.54 -18.53
C TYR A 256 -5.04 7.34 -18.39
N CYS A 257 -4.50 7.32 -17.16
CA CYS A 257 -3.08 7.04 -16.93
C CYS A 257 -2.68 5.60 -17.27
N VAL A 258 -3.54 4.62 -16.99
CA VAL A 258 -3.27 3.19 -17.22
C VAL A 258 -3.42 2.81 -18.69
N VAL A 259 -4.53 3.19 -19.32
CA VAL A 259 -4.82 2.88 -20.74
C VAL A 259 -3.99 3.76 -21.66
N ALA A 260 -3.74 5.01 -21.25
CA ALA A 260 -3.04 6.05 -22.01
C ALA A 260 -3.59 6.18 -23.44
N PRO A 261 -4.86 6.54 -23.66
CA PRO A 261 -5.44 6.59 -25.00
C PRO A 261 -4.74 7.62 -25.92
N ASP A 262 -4.09 8.64 -25.37
CA ASP A 262 -3.22 9.57 -26.10
C ASP A 262 -1.74 9.43 -25.65
N ASN A 263 -0.86 10.23 -26.25
CA ASN A 263 0.58 10.11 -26.00
C ASN A 263 1.04 10.73 -24.68
N LEU A 264 0.25 11.58 -24.01
CA LEU A 264 0.72 12.38 -22.88
C LEU A 264 1.16 11.52 -21.68
N PRO A 265 0.35 10.58 -21.14
CA PRO A 265 0.80 9.71 -20.05
C PRO A 265 2.03 8.87 -20.41
N ARG A 266 2.13 8.39 -21.66
CA ARG A 266 3.28 7.60 -22.14
C ARG A 266 4.55 8.44 -22.22
N THR A 267 4.47 9.64 -22.79
CA THR A 267 5.58 10.58 -22.88
C THR A 267 6.07 10.97 -21.48
N LEU A 268 5.16 11.21 -20.55
CA LEU A 268 5.52 11.54 -19.16
C LEU A 268 6.14 10.35 -18.42
N LEU A 269 5.67 9.11 -18.65
CA LEU A 269 6.34 7.93 -18.10
C LEU A 269 7.78 7.78 -18.62
N LEU A 270 8.00 8.00 -19.91
CA LEU A 270 9.34 8.00 -20.51
C LEU A 270 10.21 9.14 -19.97
N TYR A 271 9.62 10.31 -19.70
CA TYR A 271 10.35 11.42 -19.11
C TYR A 271 10.79 11.10 -17.68
N PHE A 272 9.87 10.64 -16.85
CA PHE A 272 10.08 10.41 -15.42
C PHE A 272 10.79 9.10 -15.09
N SER A 273 11.05 8.21 -16.07
CA SER A 273 11.81 6.97 -15.86
C SER A 273 13.21 7.19 -15.31
N ASN A 274 13.76 8.39 -15.50
CA ASN A 274 15.10 8.78 -15.05
C ASN A 274 15.08 10.04 -14.19
N SER A 275 13.98 10.32 -13.49
CA SER A 275 13.84 11.48 -12.62
C SER A 275 13.76 11.08 -11.16
N LEU A 276 14.25 11.95 -10.27
CA LEU A 276 14.12 11.78 -8.83
C LEU A 276 12.71 12.17 -8.35
N SER A 277 12.19 11.41 -7.40
CA SER A 277 10.87 11.57 -6.76
C SER A 277 9.70 11.71 -7.75
N PRO A 278 9.58 10.84 -8.77
CA PRO A 278 8.58 11.02 -9.82
C PRO A 278 7.13 10.89 -9.32
N MET A 279 6.89 10.27 -8.16
CA MET A 279 5.58 10.25 -7.50
C MET A 279 5.06 11.64 -7.14
N GLU A 280 5.94 12.61 -6.89
CA GLU A 280 5.54 14.00 -6.62
C GLU A 280 5.20 14.79 -7.88
N PHE A 281 5.50 14.24 -9.08
CA PHE A 281 5.37 14.97 -10.34
C PHE A 281 4.40 14.32 -11.33
N TYR A 282 4.43 12.99 -11.45
CA TYR A 282 3.82 12.28 -12.57
C TYR A 282 2.33 12.59 -12.69
N PHE A 283 1.55 12.34 -11.63
CA PHE A 283 0.10 12.53 -11.67
C PHE A 283 -0.28 14.01 -11.80
N GLN A 284 0.45 14.90 -11.14
CA GLN A 284 0.26 16.35 -11.19
C GLN A 284 0.47 16.87 -12.61
N THR A 285 1.59 16.46 -13.24
CA THR A 285 1.99 16.88 -14.58
C THR A 285 1.05 16.31 -15.64
N VAL A 286 0.65 15.03 -15.54
CA VAL A 286 -0.34 14.43 -16.46
C VAL A 286 -1.66 15.20 -16.35
N MET A 287 -2.13 15.49 -15.15
CA MET A 287 -3.43 16.12 -14.95
C MET A 287 -3.46 17.56 -15.44
N ALA A 288 -2.45 18.36 -15.09
CA ALA A 288 -2.37 19.77 -15.46
C ALA A 288 -2.20 19.99 -16.98
N ASN A 289 -1.48 19.09 -17.66
CA ASN A 289 -1.28 19.17 -19.12
C ASN A 289 -2.39 18.46 -19.92
N SER A 290 -3.28 17.70 -19.27
CA SER A 290 -4.37 17.02 -19.96
C SER A 290 -5.55 17.96 -20.20
N ALA A 291 -5.93 18.14 -21.47
CA ALA A 291 -7.09 18.95 -21.81
C ALA A 291 -8.40 18.45 -21.16
N ARG A 292 -8.51 17.14 -20.91
CA ARG A 292 -9.68 16.49 -20.32
C ARG A 292 -9.76 16.66 -18.80
N PHE A 293 -8.62 16.69 -18.10
CA PHE A 293 -8.58 16.61 -16.63
C PHE A 293 -8.09 17.86 -15.93
N ARG A 294 -7.52 18.84 -16.64
CA ARG A 294 -7.02 20.09 -16.04
C ARG A 294 -8.05 20.85 -15.20
N ASN A 295 -9.35 20.71 -15.52
CA ASN A 295 -10.45 21.36 -14.81
C ASN A 295 -11.14 20.47 -13.76
N SER A 296 -10.68 19.23 -13.58
CA SER A 296 -11.21 18.29 -12.58
C SER A 296 -10.30 18.16 -11.35
N THR A 297 -9.43 19.13 -11.09
CA THR A 297 -8.42 19.09 -10.02
C THR A 297 -8.84 19.90 -8.80
N VAL A 298 -8.88 19.30 -7.62
CA VAL A 298 -9.00 20.02 -6.35
C VAL A 298 -7.59 20.10 -5.78
N ASN A 299 -7.06 21.31 -5.63
CA ASN A 299 -5.66 21.56 -5.24
C ASN A 299 -5.45 21.35 -3.72
N HIS A 300 -5.71 20.11 -3.26
CA HIS A 300 -5.61 19.67 -1.88
C HIS A 300 -5.54 18.13 -1.86
N ASN A 301 -4.73 17.53 -0.98
CA ASN A 301 -4.56 16.07 -0.89
C ASN A 301 -5.31 15.41 0.29
N LEU A 302 -6.00 16.21 1.12
CA LEU A 302 -6.75 15.76 2.31
C LEU A 302 -5.89 15.02 3.35
N ARG A 303 -4.58 15.34 3.39
CA ARG A 303 -3.61 14.63 4.21
C ARG A 303 -2.79 15.58 5.07
N HIS A 304 -2.60 15.21 6.32
CA HIS A 304 -1.70 15.89 7.25
C HIS A 304 -0.33 15.22 7.28
N THR A 305 0.74 16.00 7.12
CA THR A 305 2.11 15.51 7.24
C THR A 305 2.54 15.52 8.71
N VAL A 306 2.82 14.34 9.26
CA VAL A 306 3.31 14.19 10.64
C VAL A 306 4.79 14.60 10.68
N ALA A 307 5.12 15.58 11.53
CA ALA A 307 6.51 16.03 11.70
C ALA A 307 7.33 14.97 12.43
N GLN A 308 8.41 14.51 11.79
CA GLN A 308 9.34 13.50 12.32
C GLN A 308 10.27 14.07 13.40
N ASP A 309 10.56 15.38 13.35
CA ASP A 309 11.43 16.05 14.32
C ASP A 309 10.63 16.91 15.29
N GLY A 310 10.77 16.61 16.58
CA GLY A 310 10.35 17.47 17.71
C GLY A 310 11.22 18.73 17.82
N GLY A 311 11.33 19.50 16.74
CA GLY A 311 12.00 20.80 16.70
C GLY A 311 11.16 21.90 17.35
N ALA A 312 10.63 21.70 18.56
CA ALA A 312 10.01 22.76 19.36
C ALA A 312 9.88 22.35 20.85
N LEU A 313 10.66 23.05 21.68
CA LEU A 313 10.62 23.16 23.16
C LEU A 313 10.99 21.91 23.97
N ALA A 314 12.29 21.76 24.19
CA ALA A 314 12.92 20.95 25.25
C ALA A 314 12.60 21.42 26.69
N SER A 315 11.41 21.95 26.93
CA SER A 315 10.96 22.46 28.23
C SER A 315 9.57 21.96 28.65
N GLN A 316 8.91 21.10 27.86
CA GLN A 316 7.65 20.44 28.25
C GLN A 316 7.90 18.98 28.62
N GLY A 317 7.15 18.46 29.59
CA GLY A 317 7.20 17.03 29.94
C GLY A 317 6.69 16.16 28.79
N ALA A 318 7.20 14.93 28.68
CA ALA A 318 6.91 14.00 27.58
C ALA A 318 5.40 13.81 27.32
N ASP A 319 4.59 13.64 28.36
CA ASP A 319 3.13 13.45 28.25
C ASP A 319 2.39 14.67 27.66
N GLN A 320 2.86 15.88 27.99
CA GLN A 320 2.26 17.13 27.52
C GLN A 320 2.61 17.39 26.05
N GLN A 321 3.81 16.99 25.64
CA GLN A 321 4.23 17.02 24.24
C GLN A 321 3.45 15.99 23.39
N GLN A 322 3.24 14.78 23.91
CA GLN A 322 2.45 13.76 23.21
C GLN A 322 0.98 14.16 23.05
N THR A 323 0.39 14.79 24.08
CA THR A 323 -0.99 15.30 24.02
C THR A 323 -1.13 16.42 22.98
N SER A 324 -0.23 17.40 22.98
CA SER A 324 -0.27 18.50 22.00
C SER A 324 -0.02 18.03 20.57
N ARG A 325 0.84 17.01 20.36
CA ARG A 325 1.04 16.35 19.07
C ARG A 325 -0.24 15.68 18.58
N TYR A 326 -0.90 14.89 19.45
CA TYR A 326 -2.17 14.24 19.13
C TYR A 326 -3.25 15.25 18.72
N ASP A 327 -3.45 16.30 19.53
CA ASP A 327 -4.47 17.33 19.27
C ASP A 327 -4.21 18.06 17.94
N THR A 328 -2.93 18.29 17.60
CA THR A 328 -2.54 18.89 16.32
C THR A 328 -2.89 18.00 15.14
N ILE A 329 -2.55 16.71 15.22
CA ILE A 329 -2.81 15.74 14.15
C ILE A 329 -4.32 15.55 13.96
N VAL A 330 -5.05 15.26 15.04
CA VAL A 330 -6.49 14.98 15.01
C VAL A 330 -7.33 16.24 14.74
N GLY A 331 -6.82 17.41 15.11
CA GLY A 331 -7.41 18.73 14.87
C GLY A 331 -7.12 19.31 13.47
N SER A 332 -6.27 18.66 12.67
CA SER A 332 -5.86 19.15 11.33
C SER A 332 -7.01 19.28 10.33
N GLY A 333 -8.12 18.56 10.54
CA GLY A 333 -9.24 18.49 9.60
C GLY A 333 -8.98 17.63 8.36
N ALA A 334 -7.82 16.99 8.26
CA ALA A 334 -7.48 16.06 7.19
C ALA A 334 -8.20 14.71 7.33
N ALA A 335 -8.31 13.96 6.23
CA ALA A 335 -8.86 12.60 6.23
C ALA A 335 -7.82 11.56 6.67
N PHE A 336 -6.54 11.80 6.34
CA PHE A 336 -5.42 10.92 6.65
C PHE A 336 -4.24 11.68 7.23
N ALA A 337 -3.36 10.98 7.93
CA ALA A 337 -2.08 11.48 8.38
C ALA A 337 -0.95 10.48 8.09
N GLY A 338 0.27 10.99 7.95
CA GLY A 338 1.48 10.17 7.86
C GLY A 338 2.72 11.02 7.56
N ALA A 339 3.92 10.48 7.61
CA ALA A 339 4.26 9.09 7.93
C ALA A 339 4.47 8.93 9.45
N PHE A 340 3.77 7.97 10.06
CA PHE A 340 3.96 7.57 11.44
C PHE A 340 5.19 6.65 11.59
N GLY A 341 5.96 6.87 12.65
CA GLY A 341 7.15 6.10 13.02
C GLY A 341 6.84 4.78 13.73
N ASP A 342 7.88 3.96 13.92
CA ASP A 342 7.80 2.66 14.61
C ASP A 342 7.42 2.80 16.10
N ASP A 343 7.71 3.94 16.71
CA ASP A 343 7.51 4.25 18.13
C ASP A 343 6.16 4.91 18.43
N GLU A 344 5.31 5.11 17.42
CA GLU A 344 4.04 5.84 17.56
C GLU A 344 2.83 4.94 17.85
N ASP A 345 3.05 3.68 18.27
CA ASP A 345 1.97 2.72 18.54
C ASP A 345 0.94 3.24 19.57
N ALA A 346 1.38 3.94 20.61
CA ALA A 346 0.51 4.54 21.61
C ALA A 346 -0.35 5.68 21.03
N LEU A 347 0.21 6.46 20.11
CA LEU A 347 -0.52 7.53 19.41
C LEU A 347 -1.57 6.94 18.47
N LEU A 348 -1.20 5.91 17.69
CA LEU A 348 -2.11 5.19 16.82
C LEU A 348 -3.22 4.49 17.62
N GLN A 349 -2.91 3.94 18.79
CA GLN A 349 -3.89 3.32 19.69
C GLN A 349 -4.91 4.35 20.19
N ARG A 350 -4.43 5.56 20.54
CA ARG A 350 -5.32 6.66 20.92
C ARG A 350 -6.24 7.10 19.78
N ILE A 351 -5.75 7.13 18.53
CA ILE A 351 -6.59 7.39 17.34
C ILE A 351 -7.64 6.28 17.18
N ASP A 352 -7.26 5.02 17.39
CA ASP A 352 -8.19 3.88 17.30
C ASP A 352 -9.34 4.00 18.29
N GLU A 353 -9.04 4.36 19.54
CA GLU A 353 -10.02 4.45 20.62
C GLU A 353 -10.90 5.70 20.52
N GLU A 354 -10.28 6.87 20.34
CA GLU A 354 -10.99 8.15 20.44
C GLU A 354 -11.59 8.62 19.12
N VAL A 355 -10.94 8.32 17.98
CA VAL A 355 -11.38 8.78 16.65
C VAL A 355 -12.16 7.70 15.93
N LEU A 356 -11.59 6.50 15.82
CA LEU A 356 -12.19 5.41 15.05
C LEU A 356 -13.19 4.59 15.86
N ARG A 357 -13.12 4.65 17.20
CA ARG A 357 -13.90 3.80 18.13
C ARG A 357 -13.78 2.32 17.78
N ARG A 358 -12.58 1.93 17.37
CA ARG A 358 -12.28 0.59 16.89
C ARG A 358 -11.91 -0.32 18.07
N PRO A 359 -12.46 -1.54 18.17
CA PRO A 359 -12.02 -2.51 19.16
C PRO A 359 -10.58 -2.97 18.87
N LEU A 360 -9.90 -3.46 19.90
CA LEU A 360 -8.56 -4.04 19.76
C LEU A 360 -8.63 -5.20 18.75
N ASP A 361 -7.78 -5.18 17.74
CA ASP A 361 -7.75 -6.16 16.64
C ASP A 361 -9.04 -6.31 15.79
N GLY A 362 -10.04 -5.45 15.92
CA GLY A 362 -11.21 -5.47 15.03
C GLY A 362 -11.15 -4.44 13.91
N VAL A 363 -12.10 -4.52 12.98
CA VAL A 363 -12.33 -3.49 11.95
C VAL A 363 -13.05 -2.28 12.54
N THR A 364 -12.88 -1.09 11.95
CA THR A 364 -13.61 0.11 12.36
C THR A 364 -15.12 -0.10 12.18
N PRO A 365 -15.94 0.04 13.24
CA PRO A 365 -17.38 -0.11 13.11
C PRO A 365 -17.99 1.00 12.25
N GLY A 366 -18.89 0.63 11.34
CA GLY A 366 -19.75 1.54 10.59
C GLY A 366 -21.21 1.13 10.73
N GLU A 367 -22.14 1.81 10.06
CA GLU A 367 -23.57 1.45 10.15
C GLU A 367 -23.87 0.06 9.56
N TRP A 368 -23.03 -0.41 8.62
CA TRP A 368 -23.08 -1.77 8.06
C TRP A 368 -22.77 -2.87 9.10
N CYS A 369 -22.26 -2.49 10.26
CA CYS A 369 -21.90 -3.37 11.35
C CYS A 369 -23.08 -3.45 12.34
N ALA A 370 -23.92 -4.48 12.22
CA ALA A 370 -25.01 -4.67 13.19
C ALA A 370 -24.41 -5.09 14.54
N SER A 371 -24.66 -4.33 15.60
CA SER A 371 -24.43 -4.80 16.97
C SER A 371 -25.78 -5.21 17.57
N ASP A 372 -25.91 -6.48 17.97
CA ASP A 372 -27.05 -6.95 18.77
C ASP A 372 -26.93 -6.39 20.21
N GLY A 373 -27.20 -5.08 20.37
CA GLY A 373 -27.24 -4.40 21.68
C GLY A 373 -25.94 -3.70 22.13
N GLU A 374 -26.08 -2.81 23.11
CA GLU A 374 -25.00 -1.93 23.62
C GLU A 374 -23.84 -2.68 24.30
N GLU A 375 -24.06 -3.91 24.79
CA GLU A 375 -23.02 -4.75 25.39
C GLU A 375 -22.25 -5.60 24.35
N ALA A 376 -22.86 -5.90 23.20
CA ALA A 376 -22.26 -6.68 22.11
C ALA A 376 -21.40 -5.84 21.15
N ALA A 377 -21.42 -4.51 21.24
CA ALA A 377 -20.57 -3.62 20.44
C ALA A 377 -19.05 -3.82 20.68
N ARG A 378 -18.67 -4.59 21.72
CA ARG A 378 -17.29 -4.96 22.04
C ARG A 378 -16.87 -6.32 21.48
N GLU A 379 -17.81 -7.15 21.05
CA GLU A 379 -17.54 -8.48 20.49
C GLU A 379 -17.88 -8.45 19.00
N GLU A 380 -16.83 -8.45 18.18
CA GLU A 380 -16.80 -8.70 16.74
C GLU A 380 -17.95 -8.15 15.90
N CYS A 381 -17.63 -7.19 15.03
CA CYS A 381 -18.55 -6.65 14.05
C CYS A 381 -19.33 -7.75 13.31
N SER A 382 -20.62 -7.91 13.62
CA SER A 382 -21.41 -8.98 13.03
C SER A 382 -21.70 -8.63 11.57
N VAL A 383 -21.31 -9.54 10.69
CA VAL A 383 -21.48 -9.34 9.26
C VAL A 383 -22.97 -9.48 8.91
N GLY A 384 -23.53 -8.51 8.17
CA GLY A 384 -24.92 -8.58 7.71
C GLY A 384 -25.71 -7.27 7.66
N GLY A 385 -25.15 -6.12 8.06
CA GLY A 385 -25.84 -4.82 7.94
C GLY A 385 -25.86 -4.27 6.51
N ASP A 386 -26.64 -3.20 6.30
CA ASP A 386 -26.78 -2.58 4.97
C ASP A 386 -25.53 -1.79 4.61
N ILE A 387 -24.77 -2.31 3.63
CA ILE A 387 -23.54 -1.68 3.16
C ILE A 387 -23.80 -0.36 2.44
N ASP A 388 -25.03 -0.01 2.03
CA ASP A 388 -25.38 1.25 1.36
C ASP A 388 -25.71 2.40 2.33
N VAL A 389 -25.80 2.13 3.62
CA VAL A 389 -26.07 3.14 4.64
C VAL A 389 -24.77 3.54 5.32
N VAL A 390 -24.54 4.85 5.45
CA VAL A 390 -23.38 5.40 6.16
C VAL A 390 -23.86 6.40 7.19
N LYS A 391 -23.25 6.37 8.37
CA LYS A 391 -23.57 7.30 9.46
C LYS A 391 -22.37 8.16 9.80
N HIS A 392 -22.50 9.44 9.52
CA HIS A 392 -21.44 10.41 9.80
C HIS A 392 -21.47 10.92 11.24
N SER A 393 -20.30 11.25 11.74
CA SER A 393 -20.03 12.00 12.95
C SER A 393 -19.85 13.50 12.65
N ASN A 394 -19.47 14.28 13.66
CA ASN A 394 -19.06 15.68 13.47
C ASN A 394 -17.78 15.78 12.61
N LYS A 395 -16.88 14.80 12.68
CA LYS A 395 -15.66 14.80 11.86
C LYS A 395 -15.99 14.61 10.38
N GLY A 396 -16.87 13.68 10.03
CA GLY A 396 -17.37 13.53 8.66
C GLY A 396 -18.08 14.77 8.14
N TRP A 397 -18.89 15.44 8.98
CA TRP A 397 -19.51 16.71 8.62
C TRP A 397 -18.48 17.81 8.34
N ARG A 398 -17.46 17.98 9.21
CA ARG A 398 -16.39 18.97 9.00
C ARG A 398 -15.59 18.69 7.73
N LEU A 399 -15.26 17.43 7.47
CA LEU A 399 -14.55 17.03 6.25
C LEU A 399 -15.40 17.30 5.00
N ALA A 400 -16.69 16.99 5.04
CA ALA A 400 -17.63 17.28 3.94
C ALA A 400 -17.71 18.78 3.64
N THR A 401 -17.77 19.62 4.67
CA THR A 401 -17.77 21.09 4.54
C THR A 401 -16.45 21.59 3.93
N LEU A 402 -15.30 21.11 4.44
CA LEU A 402 -13.99 21.44 3.87
C LEU A 402 -13.93 21.08 2.36
N MET A 403 -14.37 19.87 2.01
CA MET A 403 -14.37 19.43 0.61
C MET A 403 -15.31 20.27 -0.27
N ALA A 404 -16.50 20.62 0.25
CA ALA A 404 -17.44 21.49 -0.46
C ALA A 404 -16.86 22.90 -0.66
N ASP A 405 -16.18 23.48 0.35
CA ASP A 405 -15.54 24.78 0.26
C ASP A 405 -14.38 24.78 -0.75
N LEU A 406 -13.55 23.73 -0.74
CA LEU A 406 -12.47 23.55 -1.72
C LEU A 406 -12.98 23.43 -3.16
N VAL A 407 -14.14 22.81 -3.36
CA VAL A 407 -14.78 22.69 -4.67
C VAL A 407 -15.50 23.97 -5.06
N GLY A 408 -16.17 24.64 -4.12
CA GLY A 408 -16.94 25.87 -4.32
C GLY A 408 -16.05 27.11 -4.51
N GLY A 409 -14.88 27.14 -3.89
CA GLY A 409 -13.85 28.16 -4.07
C GLY A 409 -13.25 28.21 -5.47
N ARG A 410 -13.68 27.34 -6.40
CA ARG A 410 -13.36 27.40 -7.84
C ARG A 410 -14.00 28.58 -8.59
N THR A 411 -14.76 29.45 -7.92
CA THR A 411 -15.15 30.75 -8.49
C THR A 411 -14.09 31.80 -8.18
N VAL A 412 -13.10 31.96 -9.07
CA VAL A 412 -12.67 33.19 -9.77
C VAL A 412 -11.57 32.82 -10.76
#